data_AF-A0A534HXV8-F1
#
_entry.id   AF-A0A534HXV8-F1
#
_cell.length_a   1.000
_cell.length_b   1.000
_cell.length_c   1.000
_cell.angle_alpha   90.00
_cell.angle_beta   90.00
_cell.angle_gamma   90.00
#
_symmetry.space_group_name_H-M   'P 1'
#
loop_
_entity.id
_entity.type
_entity.pdbx_description
1 polymer ?
#
loop_
_entity_poly.entity_id
_entity_poly.type
_entity_poly.pdbx_seq_one_letter_code
_entity_poly.pdbx_strand_id
1 'polypeptide(L)'
;MRTPVKLLALELFDQELPQLQQAAKILSEHLPREGWVRSIRKSLGMSMRAFSRRIGFKEPASVKELERNERAGSITLDTLKRAAEALDADLVYAIVPRKNLRDTVAARAREVARQRIAPVAKSMALEEQALTKVQIDRQVDELARELERKPEMLWR
;
A
#
# COMPACT_ATOMS: atom_id res chain seq x y z
N MET A 1 -4.48 -26.97 -16.94
CA MET A 1 -4.98 -25.61 -17.22
C MET A 1 -3.88 -24.63 -16.86
N ARG A 2 -3.35 -23.85 -17.81
CA ARG A 2 -2.24 -22.91 -17.56
C ARG A 2 -2.76 -21.75 -16.71
N THR A 3 -2.26 -21.62 -15.48
CA THR A 3 -2.45 -20.43 -14.66
C THR A 3 -1.96 -19.22 -15.47
N PRO A 4 -2.79 -18.19 -15.70
CA PRO A 4 -2.33 -16.98 -16.39
C PRO A 4 -1.10 -16.42 -15.67
N VAL A 5 -0.05 -16.06 -16.43
CA VAL A 5 1.25 -15.59 -15.90
C VAL A 5 1.10 -14.49 -14.83
N LYS A 6 0.05 -13.66 -14.94
CA LYS A 6 -0.26 -12.60 -13.97
C LYS A 6 -0.72 -13.11 -12.60
N LEU A 7 -1.40 -14.26 -12.52
CA LEU A 7 -1.80 -14.84 -11.24
C LEU A 7 -0.58 -15.39 -10.48
N LEU A 8 0.40 -15.94 -11.19
CA LEU A 8 1.67 -16.38 -10.60
C LEU A 8 2.45 -15.19 -10.00
N ALA A 9 2.43 -14.03 -10.65
CA ALA A 9 3.08 -12.83 -10.11
C ALA A 9 2.42 -12.35 -8.79
N LEU A 10 1.10 -12.48 -8.65
CA LEU A 10 0.39 -12.17 -7.40
C LEU A 10 0.78 -13.17 -6.30
N GLU A 11 0.79 -14.46 -6.62
CA GLU A 11 1.14 -15.53 -5.68
C GLU A 11 2.57 -15.39 -5.16
N LEU A 12 3.53 -15.06 -6.03
CA LEU A 12 4.92 -14.83 -5.64
C LEU A 12 5.06 -13.62 -4.69
N PHE A 13 4.33 -12.53 -4.94
CA PHE A 13 4.35 -11.39 -4.01
C PHE A 13 3.69 -11.75 -2.67
N ASP A 14 2.57 -12.48 -2.72
CA ASP A 14 1.84 -12.89 -1.52
C ASP A 14 2.64 -13.87 -0.64
N GLN A 15 3.61 -14.59 -1.20
CA GLN A 15 4.56 -15.43 -0.44
C GLN A 15 5.50 -14.61 0.45
N GLU A 16 5.92 -13.41 0.00
CA GLU A 16 6.81 -12.50 0.74
C GLU A 16 6.04 -11.53 1.64
N LEU A 17 4.71 -11.44 1.47
CA LEU A 17 3.88 -10.49 2.20
C LEU A 17 3.94 -10.64 3.73
N PRO A 18 3.95 -11.86 4.33
CA PRO A 18 4.05 -12.00 5.78
C PRO A 18 5.31 -11.37 6.36
N GLN A 19 6.46 -11.52 5.69
CA GLN A 19 7.75 -10.98 6.10
C GLN A 19 7.72 -9.45 6.02
N LEU A 20 7.16 -8.90 4.94
CA LEU A 20 6.99 -7.45 4.78
C LEU A 20 6.06 -6.87 5.84
N GLN A 21 4.95 -7.55 6.15
CA GLN A 21 4.01 -7.15 7.20
C GLN A 21 4.66 -7.18 8.58
N GLN A 22 5.46 -8.21 8.87
CA GLN A 22 6.21 -8.32 10.12
C GLN A 22 7.24 -7.19 10.25
N ALA A 23 8.01 -6.91 9.19
CA ALA A 23 8.97 -5.80 9.19
C ALA A 23 8.28 -4.44 9.39
N ALA A 24 7.17 -4.20 8.68
CA ALA A 24 6.40 -2.97 8.84
C ALA A 24 5.84 -2.81 10.25
N LYS A 25 5.36 -3.91 10.86
CA LYS A 25 4.87 -3.91 12.24
C LYS A 25 5.97 -3.49 13.21
N ILE A 26 7.14 -4.13 13.15
CA ILE A 26 8.30 -3.81 14.00
C ILE A 26 8.68 -2.32 13.85
N LEU A 27 8.83 -1.84 12.62
CA LEU A 27 9.19 -0.44 12.37
C LEU A 27 8.14 0.55 12.89
N SER A 28 6.85 0.19 12.80
CA SER A 28 5.77 1.03 13.30
C SER A 28 5.70 1.08 14.83
N GLU A 29 6.01 -0.01 15.52
CA GLU A 29 6.02 -0.10 16.99
C GLU A 29 7.20 0.67 17.60
N HIS A 30 8.32 0.76 16.88
CA HIS A 30 9.53 1.45 17.33
C HIS A 30 9.69 2.87 16.79
N LEU A 31 8.65 3.45 16.18
CA LEU A 31 8.71 4.80 15.63
C LEU A 31 9.03 5.83 16.73
N PRO A 32 10.16 6.56 16.64
CA PRO A 32 10.52 7.53 17.68
C PRO A 32 9.52 8.68 17.74
N ARG A 33 9.10 9.08 18.96
CA ARG A 33 8.12 10.17 19.18
C ARG A 33 8.51 11.51 18.56
N GLU A 34 9.81 11.74 18.42
CA GLU A 34 10.39 12.97 17.90
C GLU A 34 10.78 12.89 16.41
N GLY A 35 10.55 11.75 15.75
CA GLY A 35 11.04 11.47 14.39
C GLY A 35 12.40 10.77 14.37
N TRP A 36 12.69 10.01 13.31
CA TRP A 36 13.96 9.29 13.16
C TRP A 36 15.13 10.26 13.06
N VAL A 37 14.99 11.34 12.28
CA VAL A 37 16.08 12.30 12.06
C VAL A 37 16.50 12.93 13.38
N ARG A 38 15.54 13.42 14.17
CA ARG A 38 15.84 14.09 15.44
C ARG A 38 16.41 13.12 16.47
N SER A 39 15.86 11.92 16.57
CA SER A 39 16.32 10.91 17.51
C SER A 39 17.75 10.47 17.19
N ILE A 40 18.05 10.11 15.94
CA ILE A 40 19.41 9.72 15.54
C ILE A 40 20.39 10.88 15.74
N ARG A 41 20.05 12.09 15.28
CA ARG A 41 20.90 13.28 15.45
C ARG A 41 21.25 13.53 16.92
N LYS A 42 20.28 13.44 17.83
CA LYS A 42 20.50 13.60 19.27
C LYS A 42 21.36 12.49 19.85
N SER A 43 21.12 11.23 19.47
CA SER A 43 21.92 10.09 19.92
C SER A 43 23.38 10.18 19.48
N LEU A 44 23.64 10.77 18.31
CA LEU A 44 24.99 11.07 17.82
C LEU A 44 25.63 12.31 18.48
N GLY A 45 24.92 12.99 19.39
CA GLY A 45 25.41 14.22 20.02
C GLY A 45 25.51 15.43 19.07
N MET A 46 24.87 15.38 17.90
CA MET A 46 24.98 16.44 16.89
C MET A 46 24.06 17.62 17.22
N SER A 47 24.63 18.83 17.26
CA SER A 47 23.83 20.06 17.31
C SER A 47 23.10 20.32 15.99
N MET A 48 22.01 21.11 16.01
CA MET A 48 21.31 21.52 14.80
C MET A 48 22.23 22.25 13.82
N ARG A 49 23.18 23.04 14.31
CA ARG A 49 24.16 23.75 13.48
C ARG A 49 25.18 22.80 12.84
N ALA A 50 25.59 21.74 13.54
CA ALA A 50 26.47 20.74 12.96
C ALA A 50 25.75 19.96 11.85
N PHE A 51 24.51 19.52 12.14
CA PHE A 51 23.72 18.78 11.17
C PHE A 51 23.32 19.64 9.96
N SER A 52 22.99 20.92 10.16
CA SER A 52 22.68 21.83 9.05
C SER A 52 23.85 21.96 8.07
N ARG A 53 25.08 22.06 8.56
CA ARG A 53 26.28 22.05 7.69
C ARG A 53 26.43 20.74 6.94
N ARG A 54 26.17 19.61 7.61
CA ARG A 54 26.32 18.27 7.02
C ARG A 54 25.31 18.00 5.89
N ILE A 55 24.07 18.45 6.04
CA ILE A 55 23.02 18.30 5.01
C ILE A 55 23.05 19.42 3.93
N GLY A 56 23.89 20.44 4.12
CA GLY A 56 24.05 21.58 3.20
C GLY A 56 23.04 22.72 3.38
N PHE A 57 22.40 22.83 4.55
CA PHE A 57 21.53 23.95 4.89
C PHE A 57 22.34 25.16 5.39
N LYS A 58 21.96 26.34 4.90
CA LYS A 58 22.58 27.62 5.31
C LYS A 58 22.24 27.99 6.76
N GLU A 59 21.03 27.65 7.21
CA GLU A 59 20.52 28.07 8.52
C GLU A 59 20.18 26.85 9.41
N PRO A 60 20.55 26.87 10.70
CA PRO A 60 20.13 25.82 11.65
C PRO A 60 18.61 25.73 11.83
N ALA A 61 17.87 26.81 11.53
CA ALA A 61 16.41 26.82 11.55
C ALA A 61 15.79 25.82 10.55
N SER A 62 16.44 25.58 9.41
CA SER A 62 15.99 24.60 8.42
C SER A 62 16.01 23.16 8.96
N VAL A 63 16.92 22.83 9.88
CA VAL A 63 16.92 21.53 10.58
C VAL A 63 15.69 21.40 11.48
N LYS A 64 15.35 22.45 12.22
CA LYS A 64 14.17 22.46 13.09
C LYS A 64 12.89 22.28 12.27
N GLU A 65 12.80 22.92 11.11
CA GLU A 65 11.69 22.74 10.17
C GLU A 65 11.64 21.33 9.58
N LEU A 66 12.79 20.79 9.16
CA LEU A 66 12.89 19.41 8.66
C LEU A 66 12.37 18.41 9.70
N GLU A 67 12.85 18.48 10.94
CA GLU A 67 12.41 17.59 12.03
C GLU A 67 10.92 17.75 12.35
N ARG A 68 10.41 18.99 12.27
CA ARG A 68 8.96 19.27 12.45
C ARG A 68 8.14 18.65 11.33
N ASN A 69 8.59 18.78 10.08
CA ASN A 69 7.88 18.28 8.91
C ASN A 69 7.92 16.74 8.84
N GLU A 70 9.02 16.11 9.27
CA GLU A 70 9.09 14.65 9.44
C GLU A 70 8.02 14.18 10.43
N ARG A 71 7.99 14.78 11.63
CA ARG A 71 7.00 14.44 12.64
C ARG A 71 5.56 14.69 12.18
N ALA A 72 5.34 15.73 11.37
CA ALA A 72 4.03 16.06 10.82
C ALA A 72 3.63 15.18 9.61
N GLY A 73 4.54 14.35 9.07
CA GLY A 73 4.31 13.57 7.86
C GLY A 73 4.21 14.40 6.58
N SER A 74 4.66 15.67 6.61
CA SER A 74 4.66 16.59 5.46
C SER A 74 6.01 16.72 4.76
N ILE A 75 7.02 15.98 5.24
CA ILE A 75 8.36 15.94 4.64
C ILE A 75 8.34 15.21 3.29
N THR A 76 9.15 15.68 2.35
CA THR A 76 9.36 14.96 1.08
C THR A 76 10.31 13.78 1.28
N LEU A 77 10.12 12.70 0.51
CA LEU A 77 11.04 11.55 0.55
C LEU A 77 12.48 11.94 0.19
N ASP A 78 12.67 12.88 -0.75
CA ASP A 78 13.99 13.37 -1.12
C ASP A 78 14.71 14.04 0.05
N THR A 79 14.01 14.94 0.77
CA THR A 79 14.58 15.60 1.95
C THR A 79 14.89 14.60 3.06
N LEU A 80 14.02 13.62 3.28
CA LEU A 80 14.25 12.57 4.28
C LEU A 80 15.43 11.68 3.90
N LYS A 81 15.60 11.37 2.60
CA LYS A 81 16.74 10.60 2.08
C LYS A 81 18.05 11.34 2.31
N ARG A 82 18.11 12.62 1.95
CA ARG A 82 19.28 13.48 2.21
C ARG A 82 19.61 13.58 3.70
N ALA A 83 18.60 13.63 4.55
CA ALA A 83 18.78 13.64 6.00
C ALA A 83 19.36 12.32 6.50
N ALA A 84 18.88 11.19 5.99
CA ALA A 84 19.41 9.86 6.31
C ALA A 84 20.88 9.72 5.88
N GLU A 85 21.21 10.10 4.64
CA GLU A 85 22.59 10.10 4.12
C GLU A 85 23.51 10.97 5.00
N ALA A 86 23.06 12.15 5.41
CA ALA A 86 23.79 13.04 6.32
C ALA A 86 23.89 12.50 7.76
N LEU A 87 23.18 11.44 8.12
CA LEU A 87 23.26 10.76 9.41
C LEU A 87 23.97 9.40 9.32
N ASP A 88 24.58 9.07 8.18
CA ASP A 88 25.13 7.74 7.88
C ASP A 88 24.08 6.62 8.05
N ALA A 89 22.85 6.90 7.60
CA ALA A 89 21.71 6.00 7.67
C ALA A 89 21.03 5.86 6.31
N ASP A 90 20.35 4.74 6.10
CA ASP A 90 19.56 4.50 4.89
C ASP A 90 18.08 4.82 5.14
N LEU A 91 17.46 5.51 4.17
CA LEU A 91 16.00 5.63 4.13
C LEU A 91 15.41 4.40 3.45
N VAL A 92 14.69 3.59 4.21
CA VAL A 92 13.88 2.48 3.69
C VAL A 92 12.43 2.92 3.57
N TYR A 93 11.87 2.87 2.36
CA TYR A 93 10.46 3.16 2.08
C TYR A 93 9.79 1.95 1.42
N ALA A 94 8.61 1.57 1.91
CA ALA A 94 7.84 0.45 1.38
C ALA A 94 6.34 0.74 1.43
N ILE A 95 5.61 0.18 0.46
CA ILE A 95 4.14 0.10 0.48
C ILE A 95 3.79 -1.36 0.73
N VAL A 96 3.24 -1.66 1.91
CA VAL A 96 2.92 -3.04 2.31
C VAL A 96 1.41 -3.26 2.25
N PRO A 97 0.92 -4.20 1.42
CA PRO A 97 -0.50 -4.54 1.36
C PRO A 97 -1.08 -5.02 2.70
N ARG A 98 -2.31 -4.60 2.99
CA ARG A 98 -3.06 -5.03 4.19
C ARG A 98 -3.59 -6.46 4.12
N LYS A 99 -3.66 -7.02 2.92
CA LYS A 99 -4.12 -8.39 2.61
C LYS A 99 -3.44 -8.87 1.34
N ASN A 100 -3.54 -10.16 1.07
CA ASN A 100 -3.04 -10.77 -0.15
C ASN A 100 -3.57 -10.04 -1.39
N LEU A 101 -2.70 -9.86 -2.38
CA LEU A 101 -3.05 -9.28 -3.66
C LEU A 101 -4.05 -10.18 -4.40
N ARG A 102 -3.94 -11.51 -4.26
CA ARG A 102 -4.94 -12.44 -4.81
C ARG A 102 -6.34 -12.19 -4.25
N ASP A 103 -6.47 -11.94 -2.95
CA ASP A 103 -7.74 -11.61 -2.30
C ASP A 103 -8.27 -10.24 -2.74
N THR A 104 -7.36 -9.31 -3.04
CA THR A 104 -7.72 -8.00 -3.60
C THR A 104 -8.32 -8.14 -4.99
N VAL A 105 -7.71 -8.96 -5.86
CA VAL A 105 -8.22 -9.26 -7.20
C VAL A 105 -9.55 -10.01 -7.14
N ALA A 106 -9.66 -11.04 -6.30
CA ALA A 106 -10.89 -11.83 -6.16
C ALA A 106 -12.06 -10.98 -5.66
N ALA A 107 -11.82 -10.13 -4.65
CA ALA A 107 -12.83 -9.20 -4.16
C ALA A 107 -13.30 -8.23 -5.25
N ARG A 108 -12.37 -7.68 -6.03
CA ARG A 108 -12.70 -6.76 -7.14
C ARG A 108 -13.44 -7.48 -8.27
N ALA A 109 -13.06 -8.71 -8.60
CA ALA A 109 -13.76 -9.51 -9.61
C ALA A 109 -15.21 -9.78 -9.23
N ARG A 110 -15.46 -10.13 -7.96
CA ARG A 110 -16.81 -10.31 -7.44
C ARG A 110 -17.63 -9.01 -7.47
N GLU A 111 -17.01 -7.89 -7.15
CA GLU A 111 -17.64 -6.57 -7.21
C GLU A 111 -18.08 -6.22 -8.64
N VAL A 112 -17.16 -6.33 -9.61
CA VAL A 112 -17.44 -6.06 -11.02
C VAL A 112 -18.49 -7.03 -11.57
N ALA A 113 -18.44 -8.31 -11.19
CA ALA A 113 -19.44 -9.30 -11.60
C ALA A 113 -20.85 -8.93 -11.09
N ARG A 114 -20.97 -8.51 -9.82
CA ARG A 114 -22.24 -8.01 -9.28
C ARG A 114 -22.76 -6.79 -10.04
N GLN A 115 -21.89 -5.84 -10.34
CA GLN A 115 -22.27 -4.63 -11.10
C GLN A 115 -22.79 -4.97 -12.51
N ARG A 116 -22.24 -6.00 -13.16
CA ARG A 116 -22.69 -6.46 -14.48
C ARG A 116 -23.99 -7.26 -14.44
N ILE A 117 -24.18 -8.07 -13.41
CA ILE A 117 -25.36 -8.95 -13.29
C ILE A 117 -26.57 -8.21 -12.72
N ALA A 118 -26.39 -7.21 -11.86
CA ALA A 118 -27.50 -6.50 -11.22
C ALA A 118 -28.52 -5.89 -12.21
N PRO A 119 -28.13 -5.25 -13.33
CA PRO A 119 -29.08 -4.76 -14.33
C PRO A 119 -29.85 -5.89 -15.04
N VAL A 120 -29.16 -6.98 -15.36
CA VAL A 120 -29.76 -8.15 -16.03
C VAL A 120 -30.78 -8.82 -15.12
N ALA A 121 -30.41 -9.07 -13.86
CA ALA A 121 -31.30 -9.64 -12.86
C ALA A 121 -32.53 -8.75 -12.60
N LYS A 122 -32.34 -7.42 -12.65
CA LYS A 122 -33.45 -6.45 -12.53
C LYS A 122 -34.39 -6.51 -13.74
N SER A 123 -33.86 -6.62 -14.98
CA SER A 123 -34.69 -6.79 -16.18
C SER A 123 -35.48 -8.09 -16.13
N MET A 124 -34.82 -9.22 -15.82
CA MET A 124 -35.45 -10.53 -15.73
C MET A 124 -36.56 -10.58 -14.66
N ALA A 125 -36.38 -9.86 -13.55
CA ALA A 125 -37.43 -9.76 -12.53
C ALA A 125 -38.67 -9.00 -13.01
N LEU A 126 -38.50 -8.00 -13.89
CA LEU A 126 -39.61 -7.28 -14.53
C LEU A 126 -40.31 -8.12 -15.60
N GLU A 127 -39.63 -9.12 -16.17
CA GLU A 127 -40.13 -10.06 -17.17
C GLU A 127 -40.79 -11.31 -16.54
N GLU A 128 -41.13 -11.28 -15.24
CA GLU A 128 -41.65 -12.42 -14.45
C GLU A 128 -40.71 -13.65 -14.41
N GLN A 129 -39.43 -13.48 -14.76
CA GLN A 129 -38.39 -14.50 -14.77
C GLN A 129 -37.35 -14.26 -13.67
N ALA A 130 -37.82 -13.91 -12.47
CA ALA A 130 -36.94 -13.57 -11.35
C ALA A 130 -36.10 -14.79 -10.91
N LEU A 131 -34.78 -14.64 -10.96
CA LEU A 131 -33.85 -15.60 -10.37
C LEU A 131 -33.88 -15.48 -8.84
N THR A 132 -33.72 -16.62 -8.15
CA THR A 132 -33.49 -16.63 -6.71
C THR A 132 -32.15 -15.99 -6.39
N LYS A 133 -32.00 -15.45 -5.18
CA LYS A 133 -30.73 -14.87 -4.70
C LYS A 133 -29.54 -15.83 -4.85
N VAL A 134 -29.76 -17.13 -4.60
CA VAL A 134 -28.75 -18.18 -4.76
C VAL A 134 -28.31 -18.34 -6.22
N GLN A 135 -29.24 -18.27 -7.17
CA GLN A 135 -28.90 -18.33 -8.60
C GLN A 135 -28.12 -17.09 -9.05
N ILE A 136 -28.49 -15.90 -8.56
CA ILE A 136 -27.76 -14.66 -8.85
C ILE A 136 -26.34 -14.73 -8.28
N ASP A 137 -26.17 -15.17 -7.03
CA ASP A 137 -24.86 -15.31 -6.41
C ASP A 137 -23.98 -16.33 -7.15
N ARG A 138 -24.56 -17.42 -7.67
CA ARG A 138 -23.83 -18.39 -8.50
C ARG A 138 -23.35 -17.78 -9.81
N GLN A 139 -24.19 -17.01 -10.50
CA GLN A 139 -23.82 -16.31 -11.74
C GLN A 139 -22.71 -15.28 -11.46
N VAL A 140 -22.79 -14.58 -10.33
CA VAL A 140 -21.74 -13.66 -9.87
C VAL A 140 -20.42 -14.39 -9.67
N ASP A 141 -20.44 -15.57 -9.07
CA ASP A 141 -19.23 -16.35 -8.80
C ASP A 141 -18.61 -16.97 -10.05
N GLU A 142 -19.44 -17.39 -11.00
CA GLU A 142 -18.99 -17.85 -12.31
C GLU A 142 -18.33 -16.72 -13.09
N LEU A 143 -18.99 -15.56 -13.21
CA LEU A 143 -18.44 -14.39 -13.88
C LEU A 143 -17.18 -13.85 -13.17
N ALA A 144 -17.16 -13.83 -11.83
CA ALA A 144 -15.99 -13.40 -11.08
C ALA A 144 -14.76 -14.27 -11.40
N ARG A 145 -14.91 -15.61 -11.43
CA ARG A 145 -13.82 -16.53 -11.80
C ARG A 145 -13.29 -16.28 -13.21
N GLU A 146 -14.15 -15.91 -14.15
CA GLU A 146 -13.72 -15.54 -15.50
C GLU A 146 -12.96 -14.21 -15.52
N LEU A 147 -13.46 -13.22 -14.78
CA LEU A 147 -12.84 -11.89 -14.68
C LEU A 147 -11.47 -11.94 -13.98
N GLU A 148 -11.27 -12.83 -13.00
CA GLU A 148 -9.98 -13.05 -12.36
C GLU A 148 -8.90 -13.53 -13.34
N ARG A 149 -9.28 -14.24 -14.41
CA ARG A 149 -8.34 -14.66 -15.46
C ARG A 149 -7.93 -13.51 -16.38
N LYS A 150 -8.63 -12.37 -16.31
CA LYS A 150 -8.43 -11.16 -17.14
C LYS A 150 -8.38 -9.91 -16.25
N PRO A 151 -7.37 -9.78 -15.37
CA PRO A 151 -7.33 -8.74 -14.35
C PRO A 151 -7.31 -7.31 -14.91
N GLU A 152 -6.88 -7.09 -16.15
CA GLU A 152 -6.97 -5.78 -16.83
C GLU A 152 -8.40 -5.23 -16.99
N MET A 153 -9.42 -6.09 -16.93
CA MET A 153 -10.82 -5.66 -17.03
C MET A 153 -11.42 -5.25 -15.68
N LEU A 154 -10.70 -5.48 -14.57
CA LEU A 154 -11.20 -5.24 -13.21
C LEU A 154 -11.07 -3.79 -12.75
N TRP A 155 -10.17 -3.02 -13.37
CA TRP A 155 -9.73 -1.71 -12.89
C TRP A 155 -10.11 -0.56 -13.84
N ARG A 156 -11.07 -0.80 -14.73
CA ARG A 156 -11.66 0.23 -15.60
C ARG A 156 -12.85 0.90 -14.93
#